data_AF-M0ABP4-F1
#
_entry.id   AF-M0ABP4-F1
#
_cell.length_a   1.000
_cell.length_b   1.000
_cell.length_c   1.000
_cell.angle_alpha   90.00
_cell.angle_beta   90.00
_cell.angle_gamma   90.00
#
_symmetry.space_group_name_H-M   'P 1'
#
loop_
_entity.id
_entity.type
_entity.pdbx_description
1 polymer ?
#
loop_
_entity_poly.entity_id
_entity_poly.type
_entity_poly.pdbx_seq_one_letter_code
_entity_poly.pdbx_strand_id
1 'polypeptide(L)'
;MARDDPVSQDTSVQSAEQFPNLVTIVGRGVPSTFEIAVDGEIEMLADDPVAEATIVSEKVAEGTIDVGVQRFRFAGEMANIHVVDWNGVPASESPNTPTVHVEYGSPER
;
A
#
# COMPACT_ATOMS: atom_id res chain seq x y z
N MET A 1 6.37 41.64 -0.84
CA MET A 1 5.75 40.55 -0.07
C MET A 1 5.23 39.54 -1.09
N ALA A 2 6.04 38.54 -1.43
CA ALA A 2 5.55 37.39 -2.19
C ALA A 2 4.77 36.51 -1.20
N ARG A 3 3.56 36.13 -1.57
CA ARG A 3 2.77 35.13 -0.85
C ARG A 3 3.09 33.81 -1.50
N ASP A 4 3.90 32.99 -0.84
CA ASP A 4 4.12 31.60 -1.24
C ASP A 4 2.84 30.79 -1.01
N ASP A 5 2.49 30.03 -2.04
CA ASP A 5 1.28 29.23 -2.23
C ASP A 5 1.15 28.06 -1.24
N PRO A 6 0.01 27.86 -0.54
CA PRO A 6 -0.26 26.62 0.17
C PRO A 6 -1.10 25.69 -0.73
N VAL A 7 -0.48 24.99 -1.69
CA VAL A 7 -1.18 24.01 -2.54
C VAL A 7 -1.06 22.56 -2.07
N SER A 8 -0.37 22.29 -0.96
CA SER A 8 -0.13 20.89 -0.55
C SER A 8 -1.23 20.25 0.30
N GLN A 9 -2.20 21.02 0.82
CA GLN A 9 -3.26 20.44 1.66
C GLN A 9 -4.42 19.89 0.82
N ASP A 10 -4.86 20.60 -0.22
CA ASP A 10 -6.06 20.26 -1.01
C ASP A 10 -5.98 18.87 -1.67
N THR A 11 -4.82 18.50 -2.23
CA THR A 11 -4.65 17.18 -2.86
C THR A 11 -4.65 16.05 -1.85
N SER A 12 -4.08 16.26 -0.65
CA SER A 12 -4.00 15.21 0.36
C SER A 12 -5.34 14.86 1.00
N VAL A 13 -6.25 15.84 1.14
CA VAL A 13 -7.64 15.59 1.57
C VAL A 13 -8.46 14.96 0.44
N GLN A 14 -8.35 15.46 -0.80
CA GLN A 14 -9.06 14.87 -1.95
C GLN A 14 -8.69 13.41 -2.19
N SER A 15 -7.40 13.06 -2.10
CA SER A 15 -6.96 11.66 -2.23
C SER A 15 -7.44 10.79 -1.06
N ALA A 16 -7.63 11.35 0.13
CA ALA A 16 -8.19 10.63 1.28
C ALA A 16 -9.71 10.45 1.17
N GLU A 17 -10.41 11.37 0.52
CA GLU A 17 -11.84 11.24 0.20
C GLU A 17 -12.08 10.19 -0.90
N GLN A 18 -11.22 10.13 -1.91
CA GLN A 18 -11.30 9.14 -2.99
C GLN A 18 -10.84 7.74 -2.54
N PHE A 19 -9.78 7.69 -1.73
CA PHE A 19 -9.19 6.45 -1.22
C PHE A 19 -9.12 6.49 0.31
N PRO A 20 -10.25 6.22 0.99
CA PRO A 20 -10.34 6.33 2.44
C PRO A 20 -9.53 5.28 3.18
N ASN A 21 -9.19 4.17 2.52
CA ASN A 21 -8.53 3.05 3.17
C ASN A 21 -7.03 3.06 2.92
N LEU A 22 -6.27 2.51 3.86
CA LEU A 22 -4.82 2.44 3.82
C LEU A 22 -4.37 1.00 4.08
N VAL A 23 -3.43 0.51 3.28
CA VAL A 23 -2.68 -0.71 3.56
C VAL A 23 -1.21 -0.38 3.70
N THR A 24 -0.61 -0.90 4.76
CA THR A 24 0.80 -0.70 5.10
C THR A 24 1.49 -2.06 5.15
N ILE A 25 2.50 -2.24 4.30
CA ILE A 25 3.36 -3.42 4.27
C ILE A 25 4.69 -3.06 4.92
N VAL A 26 5.08 -3.83 5.94
CA VAL A 26 6.35 -3.63 6.67
C VAL A 26 7.30 -4.79 6.38
N GLY A 27 8.40 -4.50 5.72
CA GLY A 27 9.48 -5.46 5.44
C GLY A 27 10.17 -5.92 6.71
N ARG A 28 10.57 -7.20 6.75
CA ARG A 28 11.22 -7.82 7.93
C ARG A 28 12.73 -8.01 7.80
N GLY A 29 13.34 -7.52 6.73
CA GLY A 29 14.76 -7.72 6.43
C GLY A 29 15.05 -8.99 5.63
N VAL A 30 14.03 -9.67 5.13
CA VAL A 30 14.14 -10.82 4.23
C VAL A 30 13.35 -10.51 2.97
N PRO A 31 13.95 -10.69 1.78
CA PRO A 31 13.24 -10.47 0.52
C PRO A 31 11.96 -11.28 0.46
N SER A 32 10.86 -10.59 0.20
CA SER A 32 9.53 -11.17 0.21
C SER A 32 8.69 -10.55 -0.88
N THR A 33 7.77 -11.33 -1.43
CA THR A 33 6.83 -10.87 -2.46
C THR A 33 5.45 -10.70 -1.83
N PHE A 34 4.76 -9.65 -2.24
CA PHE A 34 3.39 -9.39 -1.85
C PHE A 34 2.53 -9.13 -3.07
N GLU A 35 1.25 -9.48 -2.94
CA GLU A 35 0.19 -9.15 -3.86
C GLU A 35 -1.02 -8.71 -3.04
N ILE A 36 -1.57 -7.55 -3.39
CA ILE A 36 -2.77 -6.97 -2.80
C ILE A 36 -3.78 -6.79 -3.91
N ALA A 37 -5.01 -7.25 -3.70
CA ALA A 37 -6.13 -6.99 -4.59
C ALA A 37 -7.29 -6.34 -3.84
N VAL A 38 -7.91 -5.34 -4.47
CA VAL A 38 -9.08 -4.61 -3.95
C VAL A 38 -10.23 -4.66 -4.95
N ASP A 39 -11.46 -4.48 -4.47
CA ASP A 39 -12.63 -4.40 -5.34
C ASP A 39 -12.74 -3.04 -6.08
N GLY A 40 -12.26 -1.97 -5.43
CA GLY A 40 -12.18 -0.62 -5.98
C GLY A 40 -10.86 -0.35 -6.69
N GLU A 41 -10.34 0.86 -6.49
CA GLU A 41 -9.07 1.31 -7.06
C GLU A 41 -7.96 1.33 -5.98
N ILE A 42 -6.70 1.10 -6.36
CA ILE A 42 -5.53 1.14 -5.47
C ILE A 42 -4.42 2.03 -6.04
N GLU A 43 -3.79 2.81 -5.17
CA GLU A 43 -2.68 3.69 -5.50
C GLU A 43 -1.56 3.58 -4.46
N MET A 44 -0.30 3.67 -4.89
CA MET A 44 0.84 3.71 -3.99
C MET A 44 1.12 5.14 -3.52
N LEU A 45 1.49 5.29 -2.24
CA LEU A 45 1.83 6.59 -1.65
C LEU A 45 3.28 7.02 -1.88
N ALA A 46 4.12 6.14 -2.39
CA ALA A 46 5.50 6.47 -2.73
C ALA A 46 5.54 7.28 -4.03
N ASP A 47 6.46 8.24 -4.12
CA ASP A 47 6.61 9.10 -5.29
C ASP A 47 7.06 8.33 -6.56
N ASP A 48 7.75 7.19 -6.41
CA ASP A 48 8.17 6.34 -7.54
C ASP A 48 7.98 4.84 -7.24
N PRO A 49 6.89 4.21 -7.72
CA PRO A 49 6.61 2.80 -7.48
C PRO A 49 7.64 1.86 -8.15
N VAL A 50 8.24 2.31 -9.26
CA VAL A 50 9.24 1.52 -10.01
C VAL A 50 10.54 1.39 -9.22
N ALA A 51 11.01 2.47 -8.56
CA ALA A 51 12.14 2.42 -7.64
C ALA A 51 11.88 1.48 -6.45
N GLU A 52 10.62 1.36 -6.02
CA GLU A 52 10.18 0.45 -4.96
C GLU A 52 9.92 -0.99 -5.47
N ALA A 53 10.32 -1.30 -6.70
CA ALA A 53 10.10 -2.61 -7.35
C ALA A 53 8.63 -3.08 -7.24
N THR A 54 7.70 -2.15 -7.38
CA THR A 54 6.27 -2.36 -7.19
C THR A 54 5.51 -1.99 -8.46
N ILE A 55 4.62 -2.88 -8.87
CA ILE A 55 3.69 -2.67 -9.99
C ILE A 55 2.31 -2.43 -9.39
N VAL A 56 1.77 -1.25 -9.67
CA VAL A 56 0.41 -0.86 -9.25
C VAL A 56 -0.46 -0.80 -10.49
N SER A 57 -1.42 -1.69 -10.57
CA SER A 57 -2.53 -1.68 -11.52
C SER A 57 -3.78 -1.10 -10.84
N GLU A 58 -4.83 -0.83 -11.61
CA GLU A 58 -6.07 -0.23 -11.11
C GLU A 58 -6.61 -0.89 -9.84
N LYS A 59 -6.55 -2.24 -9.74
CA LYS A 59 -7.12 -3.00 -8.62
C LYS A 59 -6.11 -3.84 -7.84
N VAL A 60 -4.88 -3.92 -8.33
CA VAL A 60 -3.88 -4.88 -7.83
C VAL A 60 -2.57 -4.16 -7.66
N ALA A 61 -1.94 -4.33 -6.49
CA ALA A 61 -0.58 -3.91 -6.24
C ALA A 61 0.27 -5.14 -5.92
N GLU A 62 1.27 -5.39 -6.76
CA GLU A 62 2.23 -6.49 -6.58
C GLU A 62 3.63 -5.91 -6.48
N GLY A 63 4.48 -6.52 -5.66
CA GLY A 63 5.84 -6.03 -5.51
C GLY A 63 6.68 -6.87 -4.57
N THR A 64 7.92 -6.43 -4.42
CA THR A 64 8.88 -7.04 -3.51
C THR A 64 9.30 -6.05 -2.44
N ILE A 65 9.47 -6.54 -1.21
CA ILE A 65 9.94 -5.75 -0.09
C ILE A 65 10.93 -6.56 0.75
N ASP A 66 12.10 -5.97 1.01
CA ASP A 66 13.11 -6.54 1.89
C ASP A 66 13.04 -5.86 3.26
N VAL A 67 13.35 -4.55 3.28
CA VAL A 67 13.32 -3.65 4.42
C VAL A 67 12.45 -2.43 4.10
N GLY A 68 11.98 -1.75 5.13
CA GLY A 68 11.23 -0.50 4.98
C GLY A 68 9.72 -0.69 5.07
N VAL A 69 8.99 0.31 4.61
CA VAL A 69 7.53 0.40 4.72
C VAL A 69 6.96 0.88 3.39
N GLN A 70 6.11 0.08 2.78
CA GLN A 70 5.34 0.49 1.61
C GLN A 70 3.90 0.75 2.03
N ARG A 71 3.30 1.80 1.48
CA ARG A 71 1.93 2.19 1.81
C ARG A 71 1.13 2.41 0.54
N PHE A 72 -0.09 1.91 0.54
CA PHE A 72 -1.03 2.07 -0.55
C PHE A 72 -2.36 2.58 0.00
N ARG A 73 -2.98 3.50 -0.71
CA ARG A 73 -4.36 3.90 -0.44
C ARG A 73 -5.28 3.16 -1.41
N PHE A 74 -6.47 2.81 -0.95
CA PHE A 74 -7.43 2.11 -1.78
C PHE A 74 -8.87 2.51 -1.47
N ALA A 75 -9.75 2.27 -2.44
CA ALA A 75 -11.18 2.41 -2.34
C ALA A 75 -11.86 1.04 -2.34
N GLY A 76 -13.06 0.96 -1.77
CA GLY A 76 -13.82 -0.30 -1.67
C GLY A 76 -13.27 -1.24 -0.60
N GLU A 77 -13.39 -2.55 -0.83
CA GLU A 77 -13.02 -3.59 0.14
C GLU A 77 -11.77 -4.37 -0.33
N MET A 78 -11.00 -4.89 0.63
CA MET A 78 -9.91 -5.83 0.32
C MET A 78 -10.49 -7.13 -0.23
N ALA A 79 -10.06 -7.50 -1.44
CA ALA A 79 -10.44 -8.75 -2.08
C ALA A 79 -9.44 -9.87 -1.76
N ASN A 80 -8.14 -9.57 -1.77
CA ASN A 80 -7.10 -10.55 -1.48
C ASN A 80 -5.82 -9.91 -0.92
N ILE A 81 -5.15 -10.65 -0.03
CA ILE A 81 -3.81 -10.32 0.45
C ILE A 81 -3.00 -11.61 0.41
N HIS A 82 -2.00 -11.65 -0.46
CA HIS A 82 -1.08 -12.76 -0.58
C HIS A 82 0.33 -12.28 -0.28
N VAL A 83 1.02 -12.97 0.63
CA VAL A 83 2.38 -12.62 1.02
C VAL A 83 3.19 -13.88 1.21
N VAL A 84 4.35 -13.95 0.56
CA VAL A 84 5.28 -15.07 0.63
C VAL A 84 6.70 -14.59 0.92
N ASP A 85 7.47 -15.40 1.64
CA ASP A 85 8.90 -15.15 1.83
C ASP A 85 9.70 -15.50 0.56
N TRP A 86 11.01 -15.27 0.61
CA TRP A 86 11.95 -15.64 -0.46
C TRP A 86 11.83 -17.10 -0.92
N ASN A 87 11.45 -18.02 -0.03
CA ASN A 87 11.27 -19.44 -0.36
C ASN A 87 9.87 -19.78 -0.88
N GLY A 88 8.98 -18.80 -1.04
CA GLY A 88 7.60 -19.00 -1.47
C GLY A 88 6.67 -19.54 -0.36
N VAL A 89 7.08 -19.48 0.90
CA VAL A 89 6.27 -19.92 2.05
C VAL A 89 5.32 -18.78 2.45
N PRO A 90 4.01 -19.04 2.58
CA PRO A 90 3.05 -18.00 2.90
C PRO A 90 3.18 -17.50 4.34
N ALA A 91 2.67 -16.29 4.60
CA ALA A 91 2.79 -15.61 5.89
C ALA A 91 2.23 -16.40 7.09
N SER A 92 1.27 -17.29 6.88
CA SER A 92 0.74 -18.16 7.95
C SER A 92 1.74 -19.20 8.44
N GLU A 93 2.75 -19.52 7.62
CA GLU A 93 3.70 -20.62 7.83
C GLU A 93 5.14 -20.13 8.02
N SER A 94 5.42 -18.84 7.76
CA SER A 94 6.75 -18.24 7.87
C SER A 94 6.74 -16.95 8.69
N PRO A 95 7.55 -16.84 9.76
CA PRO A 95 7.69 -15.59 10.50
C PRO A 95 8.49 -14.52 9.73
N ASN A 96 9.13 -14.89 8.61
CA ASN A 96 9.99 -13.99 7.84
C ASN A 96 9.21 -13.14 6.83
N THR A 97 7.93 -13.41 6.61
CA THR A 97 7.10 -12.60 5.71
C THR A 97 6.86 -11.20 6.27
N PRO A 98 6.67 -10.21 5.39
CA PRO A 98 6.33 -8.86 5.81
C PRO A 98 4.99 -8.85 6.56
N THR A 99 4.83 -7.84 7.40
CA THR A 99 3.58 -7.64 8.15
C THR A 99 2.68 -6.69 7.38
N VAL A 100 1.45 -7.12 7.11
CA VAL A 100 0.45 -6.29 6.43
C VAL A 100 -0.54 -5.77 7.46
N HIS A 101 -0.70 -4.44 7.49
CA HIS A 101 -1.72 -3.76 8.28
C HIS A 101 -2.72 -3.14 7.33
N VAL A 102 -4.01 -3.39 7.54
CA VAL A 102 -5.10 -2.79 6.78
C VAL A 102 -5.90 -1.90 7.71
N GLU A 103 -6.04 -0.65 7.33
CA GLU A 103 -6.76 0.38 8.04
C GLU A 103 -7.89 0.86 7.14
N TYR A 104 -9.13 0.57 7.51
CA TYR A 104 -10.29 1.11 6.82
C TYR A 104 -10.58 2.51 7.37
N GLY A 105 -10.55 3.51 6.49
CA GLY A 105 -11.02 4.84 6.80
C GLY A 105 -12.51 4.73 7.13
N SER A 106 -12.91 5.31 8.25
CA SER A 106 -14.30 5.22 8.68
C SER A 106 -15.21 5.72 7.55
N PRO A 107 -16.29 4.99 7.18
CA PRO A 107 -17.31 5.58 6.34
C PRO A 107 -17.82 6.80 7.11
N GLU A 108 -17.68 7.98 6.54
CA GLU A 108 -18.19 9.21 7.15
C GLU A 108 -19.66 8.97 7.53
N ARG A 109 -19.96 9.08 8.83
CA ARG A 109 -21.30 8.87 9.39
C ARG A 109 -22.22 10.02 9.01
#